data_AF-A0A815ZLA1-F1
#
_entry.id   AF-A0A815ZLA1-F1
#
_cell.length_a   1.000
_cell.length_b   1.000
_cell.length_c   1.000
_cell.angle_alpha   90.00
_cell.angle_beta   90.00
_cell.angle_gamma   90.00
#
_symmetry.space_group_name_H-M   'P 1'
#
loop_
_entity.id
_entity.type
_entity.pdbx_description
1 polymer ?
#
loop_
_entity_poly.entity_id
_entity_poly.type
_entity_poly.pdbx_seq_one_letter_code
_entity_poly.pdbx_strand_id
1 'polypeptide(L)'
;MKHSSFSHSHPNINTNQNLSRSLHPNKINNLNLSVPDMSIFIDFVENIITSDPSHQGYICSCARGTYNTNLLFFNIAGKYKYCPKKNRHHQRNNVAIMINIKDYTYSIRCKDIECNNTILSWKKIK
;
A
#
# COMPACT_ATOMS: atom_id res chain seq x y z
N MET A 1 53.73 -3.90 36.05
CA MET A 1 53.46 -4.00 34.59
C MET A 1 52.32 -4.99 34.38
N LYS A 2 51.27 -4.57 33.63
CA LYS A 2 50.18 -5.35 32.98
C LYS A 2 49.16 -6.04 33.92
N HIS A 3 48.02 -5.42 34.26
CA HIS A 3 46.73 -5.27 33.53
C HIS A 3 45.92 -6.57 33.32
N SER A 4 44.80 -6.65 34.06
CA SER A 4 43.40 -6.97 33.65
C SER A 4 43.10 -8.38 33.06
N SER A 5 41.94 -9.04 33.19
CA SER A 5 40.55 -8.57 33.36
C SER A 5 39.63 -9.70 33.88
N PHE A 6 38.56 -9.30 34.56
CA PHE A 6 37.33 -10.06 34.79
C PHE A 6 36.57 -10.33 33.48
N SER A 7 35.86 -11.47 33.38
CA SER A 7 34.72 -11.64 32.47
C SER A 7 33.64 -12.53 33.09
N HIS A 8 32.44 -11.98 33.24
CA HIS A 8 31.20 -12.63 33.67
C HIS A 8 30.33 -12.97 32.45
N SER A 9 29.66 -14.13 32.53
CA SER A 9 28.31 -14.50 32.03
C SER A 9 27.91 -14.40 30.54
N HIS A 10 27.38 -15.54 30.05
CA HIS A 10 26.63 -15.79 28.81
C HIS A 10 25.36 -14.90 28.64
N PRO A 11 24.75 -14.80 27.43
CA PRO A 11 23.82 -15.84 26.97
C PRO A 11 23.90 -16.23 25.49
N ASN A 12 23.37 -17.42 25.26
CA ASN A 12 23.14 -18.19 24.04
C ASN A 12 22.29 -17.44 23.00
N ILE A 13 22.71 -17.39 21.72
CA ILE A 13 21.85 -16.93 20.61
C ILE A 13 21.90 -17.96 19.48
N ASN A 14 20.76 -18.63 19.32
CA ASN A 14 20.37 -19.49 18.19
C ASN A 14 20.54 -18.77 16.85
N THR A 15 21.50 -19.21 16.03
CA THR A 15 21.60 -18.78 14.63
C THR A 15 20.70 -19.65 13.75
N ASN A 16 19.39 -19.42 13.85
CA ASN A 16 18.41 -19.89 12.86
C ASN A 16 17.96 -18.66 12.08
N GLN A 17 18.50 -18.45 10.87
CA GLN A 17 17.85 -17.67 9.80
C GLN A 17 18.75 -17.57 8.56
N ASN A 18 18.45 -18.40 7.55
CA ASN A 18 18.26 -17.86 6.21
C ASN A 18 17.30 -18.78 5.46
N LEU A 19 16.02 -18.71 5.87
CA LEU A 19 14.93 -19.10 4.99
C LEU A 19 14.94 -18.10 3.83
N SER A 20 15.31 -18.59 2.65
CA SER A 20 14.97 -18.00 1.37
C SER A 20 13.46 -17.75 1.34
N ARG A 21 13.03 -16.54 1.75
CA ARG A 21 11.65 -16.10 1.56
C ARG A 21 11.44 -15.86 0.09
N SER A 22 10.98 -16.92 -0.57
CA SER A 22 10.21 -16.88 -1.79
C SER A 22 9.32 -15.64 -1.81
N LEU A 23 9.62 -14.73 -2.75
CA LEU A 23 8.75 -13.64 -3.18
C LEU A 23 7.54 -14.26 -3.90
N HIS A 24 6.65 -14.91 -3.15
CA HIS A 24 5.31 -15.13 -3.63
C HIS A 24 4.48 -13.89 -3.25
N PRO A 25 3.76 -13.26 -4.20
CA PRO A 25 2.79 -12.23 -3.87
C PRO A 25 1.80 -12.86 -2.89
N ASN A 26 1.70 -12.31 -1.68
CA ASN A 26 0.68 -12.70 -0.72
C ASN A 26 -0.66 -12.57 -1.42
N LYS A 27 -1.24 -13.72 -1.74
CA LYS A 27 -2.61 -13.86 -2.24
C LYS A 27 -3.48 -13.04 -1.30
N ILE A 28 -4.10 -11.99 -1.85
CA ILE A 28 -4.97 -11.07 -1.13
C ILE A 28 -5.93 -11.91 -0.28
N ASN A 29 -5.81 -11.86 1.04
CA ASN A 29 -6.64 -12.64 1.95
C ASN A 29 -8.11 -12.26 1.69
N ASN A 30 -8.83 -13.17 1.02
CA ASN A 30 -10.27 -13.23 0.79
C ASN A 30 -11.03 -11.93 1.04
N LEU A 31 -11.09 -11.09 0.01
CA LEU A 31 -12.12 -10.07 -0.12
C LEU A 31 -13.48 -10.75 -0.28
N ASN A 32 -14.19 -10.98 0.83
CA ASN A 32 -15.59 -11.39 0.82
C ASN A 32 -16.49 -10.16 0.60
N LEU A 33 -16.16 -9.34 -0.40
CA LEU A 33 -16.89 -8.16 -0.81
C LEU A 33 -17.66 -8.53 -2.07
N SER A 34 -18.95 -8.85 -1.93
CA SER A 34 -19.86 -8.99 -3.07
C SER A 34 -20.07 -7.60 -3.69
N VAL A 35 -19.15 -7.22 -4.55
CA VAL A 35 -19.18 -6.01 -5.35
C VAL A 35 -19.14 -6.47 -6.81
N PRO A 36 -20.19 -6.24 -7.60
CA PRO A 36 -20.14 -6.44 -9.04
C PRO A 36 -18.92 -5.70 -9.61
N ASP A 37 -18.23 -6.32 -10.57
CA ASP A 37 -17.10 -5.72 -11.28
C ASP A 37 -15.85 -5.45 -10.42
N MET A 38 -15.71 -6.11 -9.26
CA MET A 38 -14.53 -5.95 -8.40
C MET A 38 -13.21 -6.25 -9.14
N SER A 39 -13.20 -7.23 -10.05
CA SER A 39 -12.03 -7.54 -10.88
C SER A 39 -11.61 -6.37 -11.78
N ILE A 40 -12.56 -5.69 -12.41
CA ILE A 40 -12.29 -4.52 -13.27
C ILE A 40 -11.59 -3.41 -12.46
N PHE A 41 -12.05 -3.17 -11.23
CA PHE A 41 -11.44 -2.17 -10.36
C PHE A 41 -10.05 -2.59 -9.85
N ILE A 42 -9.83 -3.88 -9.59
CA ILE A 42 -8.50 -4.40 -9.26
C ILE A 42 -7.54 -4.17 -10.43
N ASP A 43 -7.90 -4.61 -11.64
CA ASP A 43 -7.07 -4.48 -12.84
C ASP A 43 -6.75 -3.00 -13.14
N PHE A 44 -7.74 -2.13 -13.00
CA PHE A 44 -7.56 -0.69 -13.15
C PHE A 44 -6.55 -0.12 -12.14
N VAL A 45 -6.66 -0.50 -10.87
CA VAL A 45 -5.75 -0.03 -9.82
C VAL A 45 -4.34 -0.58 -10.05
N GLU A 46 -4.20 -1.84 -10.44
CA GLU A 46 -2.93 -2.46 -10.78
C GLU A 46 -2.25 -1.72 -11.94
N ASN A 47 -3.00 -1.38 -12.98
CA ASN A 47 -2.48 -0.58 -14.10
C ASN A 47 -1.96 0.79 -13.63
N ILE A 48 -2.68 1.49 -12.75
CA ILE A 48 -2.21 2.78 -12.19
C ILE A 48 -0.87 2.61 -11.48
N ILE A 49 -0.76 1.65 -10.56
CA ILE A 49 0.39 1.53 -9.66
C ILE A 49 1.59 0.80 -10.29
N THR A 50 1.44 0.24 -11.48
CA THR A 50 2.52 -0.43 -12.25
C THR A 50 2.89 0.31 -13.54
N SER A 51 2.08 1.27 -13.99
CA SER A 51 2.37 2.09 -15.20
C SER A 51 3.71 2.83 -15.16
N ASP A 52 4.22 3.17 -13.98
CA ASP A 52 5.56 3.72 -13.80
C ASP A 52 6.54 2.61 -13.37
N PRO A 53 7.50 2.22 -14.23
CA PRO A 53 8.44 1.15 -13.94
C PRO A 53 9.38 1.46 -12.76
N SER A 54 9.56 2.74 -12.41
CA SER A 54 10.39 3.16 -11.28
C SER A 54 9.64 3.09 -9.94
N HIS A 55 8.30 3.08 -9.99
CA HIS A 55 7.43 3.22 -8.82
C HIS A 55 6.43 2.06 -8.73
N GLN A 56 6.94 0.83 -8.71
CA GLN A 56 6.14 -0.38 -8.58
C GLN A 56 5.43 -0.47 -7.22
N GLY A 57 4.10 -0.34 -7.23
CA GLY A 57 3.23 -0.60 -6.09
C GLY A 57 2.53 -1.95 -6.17
N TYR A 58 1.89 -2.35 -5.08
CA TYR A 58 0.93 -3.46 -5.06
C TYR A 58 -0.23 -3.14 -4.12
N ILE A 59 -1.39 -3.75 -4.38
CA ILE A 59 -2.57 -3.62 -3.52
C ILE A 59 -2.32 -4.47 -2.26
N CYS A 60 -2.28 -3.85 -1.08
CA CYS A 60 -2.09 -4.57 0.18
C CYS A 60 -3.42 -4.96 0.85
N SER A 61 -4.45 -4.16 0.64
CA SER A 61 -5.80 -4.44 1.10
C SER A 61 -6.81 -3.63 0.29
N CYS A 62 -8.03 -4.15 0.19
CA CYS A 62 -9.16 -3.38 -0.29
C CYS A 62 -10.32 -3.51 0.69
N ALA A 63 -10.99 -2.38 0.95
CA ALA A 63 -12.14 -2.29 1.82
C ALA A 63 -13.24 -1.51 1.12
N ARG A 64 -14.50 -1.93 1.30
CA ARG A 64 -15.63 -1.08 0.95
C ARG A 64 -15.84 -0.06 2.06
N GLY A 65 -16.24 1.15 1.68
CA GLY A 65 -16.66 2.15 2.62
C GLY A 65 -17.87 1.68 3.43
N THR A 66 -18.20 2.46 4.46
CA THR A 66 -19.35 2.17 5.33
C THR A 66 -20.63 2.02 4.52
N TYR A 67 -21.60 1.28 5.08
CA TYR A 67 -22.95 1.12 4.51
C TYR A 67 -23.48 2.47 4.03
N ASN A 68 -23.97 2.52 2.78
CA ASN A 68 -24.40 3.71 2.00
C ASN A 68 -23.32 4.49 1.23
N THR A 69 -22.04 4.09 1.29
CA THR A 69 -21.03 4.66 0.39
C THR A 69 -20.73 3.70 -0.76
N ASN A 70 -20.82 4.18 -2.00
CA ASN A 70 -20.39 3.44 -3.21
C ASN A 70 -18.87 3.48 -3.36
N LEU A 71 -18.14 3.50 -2.25
CA LEU A 71 -16.70 3.72 -2.22
C LEU A 71 -15.95 2.40 -1.99
N LEU A 72 -14.91 2.17 -2.78
CA LEU A 72 -13.87 1.19 -2.53
C LEU A 72 -12.58 1.91 -2.18
N PHE A 73 -11.85 1.37 -1.22
CA PHE A 73 -10.58 1.88 -0.72
C PHE A 73 -9.51 0.83 -0.96
N PHE A 74 -8.65 1.07 -1.93
CA PHE A 74 -7.48 0.25 -2.21
C PHE A 74 -6.27 0.86 -1.52
N ASN A 75 -5.79 0.22 -0.46
CA ASN A 75 -4.55 0.63 0.18
C ASN A 75 -3.37 0.07 -0.62
N ILE A 76 -2.45 0.95 -0.99
CA ILE A 76 -1.30 0.63 -1.84
C ILE A 76 -0.05 0.58 -0.97
N ALA A 77 0.74 -0.46 -1.19
CA ALA A 77 2.06 -0.64 -0.60
C ALA A 77 3.14 -0.71 -1.69
N GLY A 78 4.41 -0.85 -1.30
CA GLY A 78 5.55 -0.89 -2.21
C GLY A 78 6.16 0.49 -2.46
N LYS A 79 6.66 0.71 -3.67
CA LYS A 79 7.36 1.95 -4.07
C LYS A 79 6.41 3.04 -4.60
N TYR A 80 5.16 2.69 -4.87
CA TYR A 80 4.16 3.66 -5.33
C TYR A 80 3.80 4.66 -4.23
N LYS A 81 4.28 5.90 -4.37
CA LYS A 81 4.16 6.98 -3.36
C LYS A 81 3.77 8.32 -3.97
N TYR A 82 3.10 8.28 -5.11
CA TYR A 82 2.72 9.47 -5.86
C TYR A 82 1.66 10.29 -5.11
N CYS A 83 1.85 11.61 -5.10
CA CYS A 83 0.88 12.57 -4.59
C CYS A 83 0.42 13.49 -5.72
N PRO A 84 -0.87 13.43 -6.13
CA PRO A 84 -1.38 14.29 -7.19
C PRO A 84 -1.38 15.77 -6.80
N LYS A 85 -1.56 16.10 -5.52
CA LYS A 85 -1.59 17.49 -5.03
C LYS A 85 -0.26 18.21 -5.25
N LYS A 86 0.84 17.53 -4.89
CA LYS A 86 2.20 18.08 -5.00
C LYS A 86 2.86 17.74 -6.33
N ASN A 87 2.16 16.94 -7.16
CA ASN A 87 2.66 16.38 -8.39
C ASN A 87 4.07 15.75 -8.26
N ARG A 88 4.32 15.03 -7.16
CA ARG A 88 5.63 14.41 -6.84
C ARG A 88 5.48 13.12 -6.04
N HIS A 89 6.56 12.36 -5.97
CA HIS A 89 6.67 11.18 -5.10
C HIS A 89 7.14 11.56 -3.68
N HIS A 90 6.51 10.98 -2.66
CA HIS A 90 6.92 11.13 -1.26
C HIS A 90 7.87 10.00 -0.83
N GLN A 91 8.67 10.24 0.21
CA GLN A 91 9.65 9.24 0.68
C GLN A 91 9.03 8.10 1.51
N ARG A 92 8.03 8.38 2.36
CA ARG A 92 7.51 7.43 3.37
C ARG A 92 6.00 7.16 3.29
N ASN A 93 5.35 7.62 2.24
CA ASN A 93 3.89 7.75 2.23
C ASN A 93 3.14 6.44 1.96
N ASN A 94 1.97 6.32 2.59
CA ASN A 94 0.96 5.31 2.29
C ASN A 94 -0.09 5.94 1.37
N VAL A 95 -0.26 5.39 0.17
CA VAL A 95 -1.26 5.86 -0.80
C VAL A 95 -2.51 5.00 -0.68
N ALA A 96 -3.68 5.63 -0.77
CA ALA A 96 -4.94 4.92 -0.99
C ALA A 96 -5.56 5.39 -2.30
N ILE A 97 -5.96 4.46 -3.15
CA ILE A 97 -6.77 4.74 -4.34
C ILE A 97 -8.22 4.50 -3.95
N MET A 98 -9.04 5.54 -4.06
CA MET A 98 -10.46 5.51 -3.74
C MET A 98 -11.23 5.42 -5.04
N ILE A 99 -12.17 4.49 -5.15
CA ILE A 99 -13.05 4.36 -6.33
C ILE A 99 -14.49 4.57 -5.89
N ASN A 100 -15.20 5.45 -6.58
CA ASN A 100 -16.65 5.57 -6.50
C ASN A 100 -17.27 4.73 -7.62
N ILE A 101 -17.88 3.61 -7.22
CA ILE A 101 -18.48 2.61 -8.11
C ILE A 101 -19.65 3.23 -8.89
N LYS A 102 -20.47 4.07 -8.25
CA LYS A 102 -21.67 4.64 -8.87
C LYS A 102 -21.32 5.57 -10.03
N ASP A 103 -20.31 6.41 -9.80
CA ASP A 103 -19.95 7.46 -10.75
C ASP A 103 -18.81 7.04 -11.69
N TYR A 104 -18.28 5.83 -11.53
CA TYR A 104 -17.10 5.31 -12.25
C TYR A 104 -15.94 6.33 -12.21
N THR A 105 -15.64 6.81 -11.00
CA THR A 105 -14.55 7.77 -10.77
C THR A 105 -13.58 7.27 -9.72
N TYR A 106 -12.33 7.70 -9.80
CA TYR A 106 -11.31 7.41 -8.80
C TYR A 106 -10.63 8.68 -8.30
N SER A 107 -10.04 8.60 -7.11
CA SER A 107 -9.15 9.61 -6.56
C SER A 107 -7.97 8.96 -5.86
N ILE A 108 -6.82 9.62 -5.86
CA ILE A 108 -5.61 9.15 -5.19
C ILE A 108 -5.40 9.99 -3.94
N ARG A 109 -5.54 9.35 -2.78
CA ARG A 109 -5.33 9.97 -1.47
C ARG A 109 -3.94 9.65 -0.92
N CYS A 110 -3.14 10.69 -0.80
CA CYS A 110 -1.89 10.67 -0.05
C CYS A 110 -2.21 10.77 1.46
N LYS A 111 -1.64 9.88 2.29
CA LYS A 111 -1.83 9.90 3.76
C LYS A 111 -0.71 10.66 4.50
N ASP A 112 0.22 11.28 3.79
CA ASP A 112 1.28 12.12 4.34
C ASP A 112 0.66 13.33 5.07
N ILE A 113 1.28 13.74 6.18
CA ILE A 113 0.79 14.84 7.02
C ILE A 113 0.69 16.17 6.25
N GLU A 114 1.61 16.42 5.31
CA GLU A 114 1.60 17.61 4.44
C GLU A 114 0.44 17.61 3.43
N CYS A 115 -0.17 16.43 3.24
CA CYS A 115 -1.24 16.18 2.28
C CYS A 115 -2.57 15.81 2.94
N ASN A 116 -2.59 15.70 4.27
CA ASN A 116 -3.80 15.42 5.03
C ASN A 116 -4.80 16.58 4.85
N ASN A 117 -6.10 16.28 4.81
CA ASN A 117 -7.20 17.23 4.51
C ASN A 117 -7.23 17.87 3.12
N THR A 118 -6.62 17.25 2.11
CA THR A 118 -6.74 17.75 0.74
C THR A 118 -8.08 17.35 0.12
N ILE A 119 -8.71 18.29 -0.60
CA ILE A 119 -9.89 18.03 -1.41
C ILE A 119 -9.55 16.93 -2.44
N LEU A 120 -10.37 15.90 -2.48
CA LEU A 120 -10.20 14.80 -3.44
C LEU A 120 -10.51 15.31 -4.85
N SER A 121 -9.53 15.17 -5.75
CA SER A 121 -9.78 15.34 -7.19
C SER A 121 -10.24 14.00 -7.75
N TRP A 122 -11.48 13.95 -8.21
CA TRP A 122 -12.07 12.76 -8.82
C TRP A 122 -11.84 12.77 -10.33
N LYS A 123 -11.34 11.66 -10.86
CA LYS A 123 -11.10 11.44 -12.29
C LYS A 123 -11.97 10.29 -12.77
N LYS A 124 -12.46 10.36 -14.01
CA LYS A 124 -13.22 9.26 -14.63
C LYS A 124 -12.30 8.06 -14.88
N ILE A 125 -12.81 6.88 -14.58
CA ILE A 125 -12.25 5.60 -15.02
C ILE A 125 -12.67 5.44 -16.49
N LYS A 126 -11.70 5.23 -17.38
CA LYS A 126 -11.92 5.05 -18.83
C LYS A 126 -11.85 3.58 -19.18
#